data_AF-H1G6E7-F1
#
_entry.id   AF-H1G6E7-F1
#
_cell.length_a   1.000
_cell.length_b   1.000
_cell.length_c   1.000
_cell.angle_alpha   90.00
_cell.angle_beta   90.00
_cell.angle_gamma   90.00
#
_symmetry.space_group_name_H-M   'P 1'
#
loop_
_entity.id
_entity.type
_entity.pdbx_description
1 polymer ?
#
loop_
_entity_poly.entity_id
_entity_poly.type
_entity_poly.pdbx_seq_one_letter_code
_entity_poly.pdbx_strand_id
1 'polypeptide(L)'
;EQRLAPLAVAPLMPFDATGREPWAVPFAWGDYLALVEMLGRCVHPAKRGFMPAQTPKLLDRLGMDAEAFIAHGTSLLQAFGHAVGKPAKLVEHAACRQAKFLHGMGAARRVFERRAVL
;
A
#
# COMPACT_ATOMS: atom_id res chain seq x y z
N GLU A 1 13.77 -21.67 -21.01
CA GLU A 1 12.91 -21.48 -19.83
C GLU A 1 13.66 -21.89 -18.57
N GLN A 2 14.11 -20.93 -17.75
CA GLN A 2 14.74 -21.24 -16.46
C GLN A 2 13.63 -21.65 -15.48
N ARG A 3 13.52 -22.96 -15.20
CA ARG A 3 12.71 -23.46 -14.09
C ARG A 3 13.27 -22.86 -12.81
N LEU A 4 12.53 -21.95 -12.19
CA LEU A 4 12.79 -21.52 -10.82
C LEU A 4 12.87 -22.79 -9.96
N ALA A 5 13.99 -22.99 -9.25
CA ALA A 5 14.11 -24.08 -8.29
C ALA A 5 12.93 -24.01 -7.30
N PRO A 6 12.41 -25.14 -6.79
CA PRO A 6 11.32 -25.12 -5.82
C PRO A 6 11.77 -24.31 -4.59
N LEU A 7 11.24 -23.10 -4.47
CA LEU A 7 11.50 -22.21 -3.35
C LEU A 7 10.80 -22.78 -2.11
N ALA A 8 11.48 -22.77 -0.97
CA ALA A 8 10.87 -23.11 0.29
C ALA A 8 9.69 -22.16 0.55
N VAL A 9 8.50 -22.71 0.79
CA VAL A 9 7.30 -21.93 1.07
C VAL A 9 7.43 -21.33 2.46
N ALA A 10 7.58 -20.01 2.56
CA ALA A 10 7.55 -19.32 3.83
C ALA A 10 6.11 -19.26 4.36
N PRO A 11 5.87 -19.52 5.66
CA PRO A 11 4.55 -19.35 6.25
C PRO A 11 4.11 -17.87 6.17
N LEU A 12 2.83 -17.64 5.94
CA LEU A 12 2.26 -16.29 5.94
C LEU A 12 2.27 -15.71 7.36
N MET A 13 2.58 -14.43 7.49
CA MET A 13 2.47 -13.73 8.77
C MET A 13 0.99 -13.61 9.18
N PRO A 14 0.64 -13.88 10.45
CA PRO A 14 -0.72 -13.70 10.93
C PRO A 14 -1.07 -12.21 11.10
N PHE A 15 -2.37 -11.92 11.19
CA PHE A 15 -2.90 -10.58 11.44
C PHE A 15 -3.08 -10.36 12.94
N ASP A 16 -2.55 -9.25 13.45
CA ASP A 16 -2.75 -8.76 14.81
C ASP A 16 -3.48 -7.42 14.76
N ALA A 17 -4.76 -7.43 15.12
CA ALA A 17 -5.57 -6.22 15.19
C ALA A 17 -5.05 -5.22 16.24
N THR A 18 -4.37 -5.71 17.28
CA THR A 18 -3.87 -4.91 18.41
C THR A 18 -2.58 -4.15 18.07
N GLY A 19 -1.81 -4.63 17.09
CA GLY A 19 -0.53 -4.05 16.69
C GLY A 19 0.55 -4.15 17.77
N ARG A 20 0.44 -5.11 18.70
CA ARG A 20 1.37 -5.33 19.81
C ARG A 20 2.46 -6.33 19.44
N GLU A 21 2.15 -7.26 18.55
CA GLU A 21 3.07 -8.32 18.15
C GLU A 21 3.91 -7.88 16.94
N PRO A 22 5.23 -7.64 17.10
CA PRO A 22 6.08 -7.13 16.02
C PRO A 22 6.30 -8.14 14.88
N TRP A 23 6.01 -9.42 15.14
CA TRP A 23 6.11 -10.52 14.17
C TRP A 23 4.78 -10.78 13.41
N ALA A 24 3.75 -9.97 13.67
CA ALA A 24 2.45 -10.04 13.03
C ALA A 24 2.15 -8.76 12.22
N VAL A 25 1.22 -8.88 11.29
CA VAL A 25 0.74 -7.75 10.49
C VAL A 25 -0.17 -6.88 11.37
N PRO A 26 0.13 -5.58 11.59
CA PRO A 26 -0.49 -4.79 12.66
C PRO A 26 -1.86 -4.20 12.28
N PHE A 27 -2.75 -5.03 11.74
CA PHE A 27 -4.14 -4.68 11.43
C PHE A 27 -5.02 -5.93 11.40
N ALA A 28 -6.35 -5.73 11.50
CA ALA A 28 -7.28 -6.85 11.46
C ALA A 28 -7.40 -7.42 10.04
N TRP A 29 -7.61 -8.72 9.95
CA TRP A 29 -7.91 -9.40 8.68
C TRP A 29 -9.12 -8.79 7.94
N GLY A 30 -10.18 -8.45 8.69
CA GLY A 30 -11.38 -7.82 8.11
C GLY A 30 -11.10 -6.45 7.48
N ASP A 31 -10.22 -5.65 8.09
CA ASP A 31 -9.81 -4.36 7.56
C ASP A 31 -9.02 -4.51 6.24
N TYR A 32 -8.18 -5.55 6.15
CA TYR A 32 -7.48 -5.89 4.93
C TYR A 32 -8.43 -6.35 3.82
N LEU A 33 -9.40 -7.23 4.13
CA LEU A 33 -10.39 -7.66 3.15
C LEU A 33 -11.24 -6.50 2.63
N ALA A 34 -11.67 -5.59 3.51
CA ALA A 34 -12.43 -4.40 3.12
C ALA A 34 -11.62 -3.52 2.15
N LEU A 35 -10.32 -3.34 2.40
CA LEU A 35 -9.43 -2.62 1.50
C LEU A 35 -9.32 -3.31 0.13
N VAL A 36 -9.09 -4.62 0.10
CA VAL A 36 -8.95 -5.40 -1.14
C VAL A 36 -10.25 -5.39 -1.94
N GLU A 37 -11.39 -5.57 -1.29
CA GLU A 37 -12.70 -5.53 -1.93
C GLU A 37 -12.97 -4.17 -2.56
N MET A 38 -12.70 -3.08 -1.82
CA MET A 38 -12.85 -1.71 -2.32
C MET A 38 -11.95 -1.48 -3.55
N LEU A 39 -10.66 -1.81 -3.45
CA LEU A 39 -9.73 -1.67 -4.58
C LEU A 39 -10.19 -2.48 -5.80
N GLY A 40 -10.62 -3.73 -5.60
CA GLY A 40 -11.12 -4.58 -6.67
C GLY A 40 -12.41 -4.06 -7.33
N ARG A 41 -13.22 -3.27 -6.61
CA ARG A 41 -14.40 -2.58 -7.17
C ARG A 41 -14.02 -1.30 -7.91
N CYS A 42 -13.04 -0.53 -7.41
CA CYS A 42 -12.56 0.70 -8.05
C CYS A 42 -11.75 0.46 -9.33
N VAL A 43 -11.02 -0.65 -9.42
CA VAL A 43 -10.08 -0.94 -10.52
C VAL A 43 -10.77 -1.43 -11.81
N HIS A 44 -12.01 -1.92 -11.76
CA HIS A 44 -12.64 -2.58 -12.90
C HIS A 44 -13.58 -1.64 -13.70
N PRO A 45 -13.16 -1.10 -14.86
CA PRO A 45 -13.90 -0.06 -15.59
C PRO A 45 -15.26 -0.51 -16.16
N ALA A 46 -15.52 -1.81 -16.26
CA ALA A 46 -16.78 -2.37 -16.76
C ALA A 46 -17.67 -3.01 -15.67
N LYS A 47 -17.39 -2.80 -14.36
CA LYS A 47 -18.21 -3.40 -13.28
C LYS A 47 -19.36 -2.46 -12.92
N ARG A 48 -20.61 -2.92 -13.11
CA ARG A 48 -21.80 -2.24 -12.58
C ARG A 48 -21.71 -2.18 -11.05
N GLY A 49 -21.45 -0.99 -10.50
CA GLY A 49 -21.35 -0.79 -9.06
C GLY A 49 -20.31 0.25 -8.63
N PHE A 50 -20.24 1.39 -9.34
CA PHE A 50 -19.57 2.58 -8.81
C PHE A 50 -20.30 2.99 -7.53
N MET A 51 -19.72 2.69 -6.37
CA MET A 51 -20.17 3.19 -5.08
C MET A 51 -19.20 4.29 -4.64
N PRO A 52 -19.68 5.34 -3.95
CA PRO A 52 -18.79 6.27 -3.28
C PRO A 52 -17.92 5.44 -2.33
N ALA A 53 -16.60 5.52 -2.49
CA ALA A 53 -15.67 4.77 -1.67
C ALA A 53 -15.87 5.17 -0.21
N GLN A 54 -16.47 4.29 0.59
CA GLN A 54 -16.29 4.37 2.03
C GLN A 54 -14.80 4.14 2.25
N THR A 55 -14.09 5.17 2.73
CA THR A 55 -12.67 5.06 3.02
C THR A 55 -12.45 3.86 3.95
N PRO A 56 -11.70 2.82 3.53
CA PRO A 56 -11.39 1.72 4.42
C PRO A 56 -10.68 2.30 5.63
N LYS A 57 -11.16 1.96 6.83
CA LYS A 57 -10.58 2.40 8.11
C LYS A 57 -9.07 2.15 8.20
N LEU A 58 -8.59 1.15 7.46
CA LEU A 58 -7.18 0.82 7.34
C LEU A 58 -6.34 1.97 6.73
N LEU A 59 -6.82 2.63 5.68
CA LEU A 59 -6.09 3.76 5.06
C LEU A 59 -5.99 4.95 6.02
N ASP A 60 -7.06 5.19 6.78
CA ASP A 60 -7.08 6.20 7.83
C ASP A 60 -6.09 5.87 8.96
N ARG A 61 -6.05 4.62 9.41
CA ARG A 61 -5.09 4.15 10.43
C ARG A 61 -3.64 4.25 9.94
N LEU A 62 -3.39 4.00 8.65
CA LEU A 62 -2.06 4.04 8.05
C LEU A 62 -1.56 5.47 7.76
N GLY A 63 -2.37 6.50 7.99
CA GLY A 63 -1.96 7.88 7.70
C GLY A 63 -2.01 8.20 6.20
N MET A 64 -2.68 7.37 5.38
CA MET A 64 -2.72 7.53 3.94
C MET A 64 -3.87 8.43 3.51
N ASP A 65 -3.72 9.09 2.37
CA ASP A 65 -4.79 9.74 1.63
C ASP A 65 -5.50 8.69 0.76
N ALA A 66 -6.78 8.46 1.05
CA ALA A 66 -7.53 7.38 0.42
C ALA A 66 -7.79 7.64 -1.07
N GLU A 67 -8.09 8.89 -1.44
CA GLU A 67 -8.39 9.25 -2.83
C GLU A 67 -7.12 9.15 -3.69
N ALA A 68 -6.01 9.70 -3.21
CA ALA A 68 -4.72 9.60 -3.88
C ALA A 68 -4.25 8.14 -4.00
N PHE A 69 -4.49 7.31 -2.99
CA PHE A 69 -4.17 5.89 -3.04
C PHE A 69 -5.01 5.14 -4.07
N ILE A 70 -6.33 5.37 -4.10
CA ILE A 70 -7.25 4.73 -5.05
C ILE A 70 -6.93 5.17 -6.49
N ALA A 71 -6.61 6.44 -6.72
CA ALA A 71 -6.19 6.95 -8.03
C ALA A 71 -4.94 6.24 -8.56
N HIS A 72 -4.08 5.77 -7.66
CA HIS A 72 -2.91 4.96 -7.98
C HIS A 72 -3.15 3.45 -7.91
N GLY A 73 -4.37 2.97 -7.63
CA GLY A 73 -4.67 1.56 -7.37
C GLY A 73 -4.31 0.60 -8.50
N THR A 74 -4.39 1.04 -9.76
CA THR A 74 -4.00 0.26 -10.95
C THR A 74 -2.56 0.48 -11.41
N SER A 75 -1.96 1.60 -11.01
CA SER A 75 -0.64 2.04 -11.46
C SER A 75 0.37 2.09 -10.32
N LEU A 76 0.06 1.52 -9.15
CA LEU A 76 0.85 1.69 -7.93
C LEU A 76 2.31 1.30 -8.14
N LEU A 77 2.56 0.14 -8.74
CA LEU A 77 3.91 -0.34 -9.03
C LEU A 77 4.62 0.53 -10.10
N GLN A 78 3.89 1.12 -11.05
CA GLN A 78 4.47 2.03 -12.05
C GLN A 78 4.78 3.41 -11.44
N ALA A 79 3.92 3.88 -10.54
CA ALA A 79 4.03 5.17 -9.87
C ALA A 79 5.16 5.17 -8.84
N PHE A 80 5.38 4.06 -8.12
CA PHE A 80 6.37 3.94 -7.06
C PHE A 80 7.66 3.20 -7.46
N GLY A 81 7.60 2.34 -8.48
CA GLY A 81 8.74 1.53 -8.91
C GLY A 81 9.10 0.45 -7.90
N HIS A 82 10.23 0.62 -7.21
CA HIS A 82 10.81 -0.43 -6.36
C HIS A 82 10.46 -0.34 -4.87
N ALA A 83 9.92 0.80 -4.40
CA ALA A 83 9.62 1.01 -2.99
C ALA A 83 8.42 1.96 -2.82
N VAL A 84 7.55 1.62 -1.87
CA VAL A 84 6.34 2.38 -1.53
C VAL A 84 6.41 2.75 -0.05
N GLY A 85 6.10 4.00 0.31
CA GLY A 85 6.06 4.42 1.70
C GLY A 85 6.16 5.92 1.89
N LYS A 86 6.29 6.34 3.16
CA LYS A 86 6.49 7.75 3.53
C LYS A 86 7.78 8.29 2.90
N PRO A 87 7.79 9.53 2.38
CA PRO A 87 8.98 10.13 1.76
C PRO A 87 10.25 10.03 2.61
N ALA A 88 10.16 10.30 3.92
CA ALA A 88 11.30 10.18 4.83
C ALA A 88 11.88 8.74 4.86
N LYS A 89 11.02 7.72 4.91
CA LYS A 89 11.45 6.32 4.91
C LYS A 89 12.00 5.88 3.56
N LEU A 90 11.50 6.42 2.46
CA LEU A 90 12.08 6.16 1.14
C LEU A 90 13.49 6.74 1.02
N VAL A 91 13.73 7.95 1.55
CA VAL A 91 15.07 8.56 1.58
C VAL A 91 16.04 7.74 2.43
N GLU A 92 15.64 7.34 3.65
CA GLU A 92 16.43 6.43 4.49
C GLU A 92 16.77 5.13 3.73
N HIS A 93 15.77 4.57 3.05
CA HIS A 93 15.93 3.34 2.28
C HIS A 93 16.90 3.48 1.08
N ALA A 94 16.86 4.61 0.36
CA ALA A 94 17.84 4.91 -0.69
C ALA A 94 19.26 5.04 -0.13
N ALA A 95 19.42 5.71 1.02
CA ALA A 95 20.71 5.85 1.67
C ALA A 95 21.29 4.48 2.03
N CYS A 96 20.49 3.59 2.62
CA CYS A 96 20.90 2.20 2.91
C CYS A 96 21.29 1.42 1.65
N ARG A 97 20.67 1.70 0.50
CA ARG A 97 20.97 1.05 -0.79
C ARG A 97 22.02 1.79 -1.63
N GLN A 98 22.57 2.89 -1.14
CA GLN A 98 23.50 3.75 -1.88
C GLN A 98 22.94 4.21 -3.25
N ALA A 99 21.62 4.35 -3.34
CA ALA A 99 20.93 4.79 -4.54
C ALA A 99 20.92 6.32 -4.66
N LYS A 100 21.25 6.83 -5.84
CA LYS A 100 21.28 8.28 -6.13
C LYS A 100 19.90 8.85 -6.50
N PHE A 101 18.97 8.00 -6.91
CA PHE A 101 17.64 8.41 -7.38
C PHE A 101 16.56 7.45 -6.87
N LEU A 102 15.41 8.02 -6.50
CA LEU A 102 14.22 7.30 -6.09
C LEU A 102 13.06 7.67 -7.00
N HIS A 103 12.52 6.67 -7.69
CA HIS A 103 11.28 6.82 -8.42
C HIS A 103 10.09 6.97 -7.45
N GLY A 104 9.05 7.68 -7.87
CA GLY A 104 7.79 7.73 -7.14
C GLY A 104 7.72 8.63 -5.91
N MET A 105 8.73 9.48 -5.67
CA MET A 105 8.69 10.46 -4.57
C MET A 105 7.45 11.37 -4.65
N GLY A 106 7.02 11.78 -5.84
CA GLY A 106 5.79 12.57 -6.01
C GLY A 106 4.52 11.80 -5.63
N ALA A 107 4.45 10.51 -5.96
CA ALA A 107 3.35 9.64 -5.54
C ALA A 107 3.36 9.41 -4.02
N ALA A 108 4.55 9.21 -3.45
CA ALA A 108 4.75 9.08 -2.01
C ALA A 108 4.22 10.29 -1.24
N ARG A 109 4.53 11.51 -1.70
CA ARG A 109 4.00 12.74 -1.08
C ARG A 109 2.47 12.79 -1.15
N ARG A 110 1.88 12.54 -2.32
CA ARG A 110 0.41 12.56 -2.48
C ARG A 110 -0.32 11.55 -1.60
N VAL A 111 0.23 10.34 -1.47
CA VAL A 111 -0.44 9.24 -0.74
C VAL A 111 -0.15 9.28 0.76
N PHE A 112 1.04 9.68 1.19
CA PHE A 112 1.50 9.52 2.58
C PHE A 112 1.73 10.83 3.34
N GLU A 113 1.76 11.98 2.67
CA GLU A 113 1.76 13.30 3.32
C GLU A 113 0.34 13.86 3.20
N ARG A 114 -0.55 13.44 4.12
CA ARG A 114 -1.92 13.98 4.20
C ARG A 114 -1.86 15.51 4.19
N ARG A 115 -2.55 16.15 3.24
CA ARG A 115 -2.88 17.57 3.39
C ARG A 115 -3.83 17.66 4.57
N ALA A 116 -3.39 18.23 5.68
CA ALA A 116 -4.31 18.73 6.67
C ALA A 116 -5.23 19.72 5.95
N VAL A 117 -6.51 19.37 5.80
CA VAL A 117 -7.54 20.36 5.47
C VAL A 117 -7.62 21.25 6.71
N LEU A 118 -7.10 22.47 6.59
CA LEU A 118 -7.29 23.55 7.56
C LEU A 118 -8.76 24.00 7.53
#